data_AF-A0AAV0PNK0-F1
#
_entry.id   AF-A0AAV0PNK0-F1
#
_cell.length_a   1.000
_cell.length_b   1.000
_cell.length_c   1.000
_cell.angle_alpha   90.00
_cell.angle_beta   90.00
_cell.angle_gamma   90.00
#
_symmetry.space_group_name_H-M   'P 1'
#
loop_
_entity.id
_entity.type
_entity.pdbx_description
1 polymer ?
#
loop_
_entity_poly.entity_id
_entity_poly.type
_entity_poly.pdbx_seq_one_letter_code
_entity_poly.pdbx_strand_id
1 'polypeptide(L)'
;MQLSNLASVLFLGLFMSIILTAVLELRWSGVSIEDLWRNEQFWVIGGVSAHLFAVFQGFLKMLAGINTNFTVTTKAAEDAEFGELYMVKWTTVLIPPTTLLIVNIVGVVAGFSDALNKGYEAWGPLFGKVFFAFWVILHLYPFLKV
;
A
#
# COMPACT_ATOMS: atom_id res chain seq x y z
N MET A 1 -9.31 5.37 23.82
CA MET A 1 -7.88 5.00 23.99
C MET A 1 -7.12 6.31 24.13
N GLN A 2 -6.85 6.76 25.36
CA GLN A 2 -5.97 7.92 25.56
C GLN A 2 -4.53 7.42 25.45
N LEU A 3 -3.72 8.01 24.57
CA LEU A 3 -2.29 7.76 24.53
C LEU A 3 -1.69 8.30 25.84
N SER A 4 -0.95 7.47 26.57
CA SER A 4 -0.17 7.96 27.70
C SER A 4 0.90 8.94 27.21
N ASN A 5 1.36 9.85 28.07
CA ASN A 5 2.41 10.83 27.72
C ASN A 5 3.63 10.16 27.06
N LEU A 6 4.01 8.97 27.53
CA LEU A 6 5.08 8.18 26.95
C LEU A 6 4.76 7.73 25.52
N ALA A 7 3.57 7.17 25.28
CA ALA A 7 3.17 6.69 23.97
C ALA A 7 3.10 7.83 22.94
N SER A 8 2.63 9.02 23.34
CA SER A 8 2.62 10.22 22.51
C SER A 8 4.03 10.68 22.14
N VAL A 9 4.96 10.69 23.11
CA VAL A 9 6.36 11.08 22.86
C VAL A 9 7.06 10.10 21.92
N LEU A 10 6.85 8.79 22.11
CA LEU A 10 7.41 7.76 21.23
C LEU A 10 6.86 7.88 19.79
N PHE A 11 5.55 8.10 19.66
CA PHE A 11 4.90 8.31 18.38
C PHE A 11 5.47 9.54 17.65
N LEU A 12 5.54 10.68 18.33
CA LEU A 12 6.11 11.91 17.77
C LEU A 12 7.59 11.75 17.42
N GLY A 13 8.38 11.12 18.31
CA GLY A 13 9.79 10.87 18.09
C GLY A 13 10.05 10.03 16.83
N LEU A 14 9.26 8.97 16.62
CA LEU A 14 9.34 8.12 15.44
C LEU A 14 9.05 8.92 14.16
N PHE A 15 7.92 9.64 14.10
CA PHE A 15 7.56 10.43 12.91
C PHE A 15 8.59 11.52 12.60
N MET A 16 9.09 12.22 13.64
CA MET A 16 10.16 13.19 13.48
C MET A 16 11.44 12.56 12.95
N SER A 17 11.83 11.38 13.46
CA SER A 17 13.03 10.68 12.96
C SER A 17 12.90 10.30 11.49
N ILE A 18 11.74 9.79 11.07
CA ILE A 18 11.50 9.39 9.67
C ILE A 18 11.60 10.62 8.75
N ILE A 19 10.95 11.72 9.12
CA ILE A 19 10.96 12.95 8.33
C ILE A 19 12.37 13.54 8.23
N LEU A 20 13.10 13.62 9.35
CA LEU A 20 14.45 14.15 9.36
C LEU A 20 15.41 13.29 8.53
N THR A 21 15.30 11.97 8.62
CA THR A 21 16.08 11.05 7.80
C THR A 21 15.78 11.23 6.32
N ALA A 22 14.51 11.30 5.91
CA ALA A 22 14.13 11.53 4.52
C ALA A 22 14.67 12.87 3.98
N VAL A 23 14.62 13.95 4.78
CA VAL A 23 15.17 15.25 4.40
C VAL A 23 16.70 15.21 4.25
N LEU A 24 17.41 14.52 5.15
CA LEU A 24 18.86 14.34 5.04
C LEU A 24 19.24 13.53 3.79
N GLU A 25 18.48 12.47 3.50
CA GLU A 25 18.68 11.63 2.32
C GLU A 25 18.48 12.41 1.02
N LEU A 26 17.41 13.21 0.92
CA LEU A 26 17.16 14.09 -0.23
C LEU A 26 18.30 15.10 -0.42
N ARG A 27 18.79 15.70 0.68
CA ARG A 27 19.87 16.68 0.64
C ARG A 27 21.19 16.09 0.15
N TRP A 28 21.52 14.85 0.55
CA TRP A 28 22.78 14.21 0.15
C TRP A 28 22.71 13.49 -1.18
N SER A 29 21.57 12.91 -1.54
CA SER A 29 21.39 12.18 -2.80
C SER A 29 21.18 13.10 -4.00
N GLY A 30 20.67 14.33 -3.79
CA GLY A 30 20.27 15.23 -4.89
C GLY A 30 19.03 14.76 -5.64
N VAL A 31 18.31 13.76 -5.12
CA VAL A 31 17.05 13.26 -5.69
C VAL A 31 15.93 14.24 -5.39
N SER A 32 14.97 14.37 -6.31
CA SER A 32 13.81 15.23 -6.10
C SER A 32 12.84 14.60 -5.07
N ILE A 33 12.10 15.45 -4.34
CA ILE A 33 11.05 14.96 -3.42
C ILE A 33 9.97 14.16 -4.15
N GLU A 34 9.68 14.53 -5.40
CA GLU A 34 8.68 13.86 -6.24
C GLU A 34 9.13 12.44 -6.59
N ASP A 35 10.41 12.23 -6.88
CA ASP A 35 10.96 10.91 -7.17
C ASP A 35 11.01 10.02 -5.92
N LEU A 36 11.37 10.57 -4.76
CA LEU A 36 11.30 9.84 -3.49
C LEU A 36 9.86 9.42 -3.21
N TRP A 37 8.90 10.34 -3.34
CA TRP A 37 7.49 10.05 -3.12
C TRP A 37 6.96 8.98 -4.09
N ARG A 38 7.28 9.09 -5.38
CA ARG A 38 6.90 8.09 -6.38
C ARG A 38 7.52 6.73 -6.05
N ASN A 39 8.77 6.68 -5.61
CA ASN A 39 9.43 5.45 -5.20
C ASN A 39 8.72 4.80 -4.01
N GLU A 40 8.35 5.58 -2.99
CA GLU A 40 7.56 5.09 -1.85
C GLU A 40 6.20 4.55 -2.28
N GLN A 41 5.50 5.25 -3.18
CA GLN A 41 4.25 4.75 -3.77
C GLN A 41 4.45 3.40 -4.47
N PHE A 42 5.48 3.26 -5.31
CA PHE A 42 5.79 2.00 -5.98
C PHE A 42 6.14 0.88 -4.99
N TRP A 43 6.88 1.19 -3.93
CA TRP A 43 7.24 0.23 -2.90
C TRP A 43 6.01 -0.30 -2.16
N VAL A 44 5.11 0.59 -1.72
CA VAL A 44 3.85 0.20 -1.07
C VAL A 44 2.98 -0.63 -2.00
N ILE A 45 2.82 -0.20 -3.26
CA ILE A 45 2.02 -0.91 -4.26
C ILE A 45 2.59 -2.31 -4.53
N GLY A 46 3.91 -2.42 -4.74
CA GLY A 46 4.60 -3.69 -4.93
C GLY A 46 4.47 -4.61 -3.72
N GLY A 47 4.56 -4.05 -2.51
CA GLY A 47 4.37 -4.75 -1.23
C GLY A 47 2.98 -5.37 -1.10
N VAL A 48 1.94 -4.57 -1.35
CA VAL A 48 0.54 -4.97 -1.20
C VAL A 48 0.11 -6.00 -2.26
N SER A 49 0.75 -5.99 -3.43
CA SER A 49 0.37 -6.82 -4.57
C SER A 49 1.41 -7.88 -4.90
N ALA A 50 2.42 -7.55 -5.70
CA ALA A 50 3.40 -8.48 -6.24
C ALA A 50 4.10 -9.31 -5.15
N HIS A 51 4.55 -8.67 -4.06
CA HIS A 51 5.21 -9.38 -2.96
C HIS A 51 4.25 -10.33 -2.24
N LEU A 52 2.99 -9.92 -2.03
CA LEU A 52 1.97 -10.78 -1.42
C LEU A 52 1.74 -12.05 -2.26
N PHE A 53 1.55 -11.90 -3.57
CA PHE A 53 1.39 -13.03 -4.47
C PHE A 53 2.64 -13.92 -4.54
N ALA A 54 3.84 -13.33 -4.54
CA ALA A 54 5.09 -14.07 -4.53
C ALA A 54 5.25 -14.92 -3.26
N VAL A 55 4.87 -14.39 -2.10
CA VAL A 55 4.89 -15.12 -0.83
C VAL A 55 3.91 -16.29 -0.86
N PHE A 56 2.66 -16.07 -1.30
CA PHE A 56 1.69 -17.16 -1.45
C PHE A 56 2.16 -18.24 -2.41
N GLN A 57 2.74 -17.86 -3.55
CA GLN A 57 3.33 -18.81 -4.50
C GLN A 57 4.48 -19.60 -3.87
N GLY A 58 5.34 -18.94 -3.07
CA GLY A 58 6.40 -19.60 -2.31
C GLY A 58 5.88 -20.66 -1.35
N PHE A 59 4.82 -20.34 -0.60
CA PHE A 59 4.17 -21.31 0.31
C PHE A 59 3.52 -22.48 -0.42
N LEU A 60 2.79 -22.23 -1.52
CA LEU A 60 2.18 -23.29 -2.31
C LEU A 60 3.25 -24.24 -2.88
N LYS A 61 4.36 -23.70 -3.37
CA LYS A 61 5.49 -24.49 -3.84
C LYS A 61 6.09 -25.36 -2.74
N MET A 62 6.29 -24.79 -1.55
CA MET A 62 6.90 -25.48 -0.42
C MET A 62 5.98 -26.57 0.18
N LEU A 63 4.68 -26.31 0.29
CA LEU A 63 3.72 -27.21 0.94
C LEU A 63 3.12 -28.25 0.00
N ALA A 64 2.83 -27.89 -1.25
CA ALA A 64 2.15 -28.77 -2.19
C ALA A 64 3.13 -29.59 -3.05
N GLY A 65 4.44 -29.35 -2.95
CA GLY A 65 5.45 -30.00 -3.80
C GLY A 65 5.25 -29.73 -5.30
N ILE A 66 4.40 -28.77 -5.66
CA ILE A 66 4.12 -28.39 -7.04
C ILE A 66 5.39 -27.72 -7.56
N ASN A 67 6.09 -28.38 -8.48
CA ASN A 67 7.13 -27.76 -9.28
C ASN A 67 6.50 -26.61 -10.07
N THR A 68 6.48 -25.40 -9.50
CA THR A 68 6.29 -24.18 -10.27
C THR A 68 7.55 -24.00 -11.10
N ASN A 69 7.68 -24.80 -12.16
CA ASN A 69 8.64 -24.52 -13.21
C ASN A 69 8.22 -23.16 -13.77
N PHE A 70 8.97 -22.13 -13.41
CA PHE A 70 9.23 -21.04 -14.34
C PHE A 70 9.90 -21.72 -15.53
N THR A 71 9.10 -22.28 -16.44
CA THR A 71 9.58 -22.48 -17.80
C THR A 71 9.92 -21.06 -18.25
N VAL A 72 11.21 -20.77 -18.32
CA VAL A 72 11.72 -19.61 -19.03
C VAL A 72 11.27 -19.85 -20.47
N THR A 73 10.09 -19.37 -20.83
CA THR A 73 9.63 -19.38 -22.21
C THR A 73 10.57 -18.43 -22.93
N THR A 74 11.55 -19.02 -23.59
CA THR A 74 12.33 -18.39 -24.65
C THR A 74 11.37 -17.61 -25.53
N LYS A 75 11.71 -16.34 -25.78
CA LYS A 75 11.05 -15.46 -26.75
C LYS A 75 10.94 -16.16 -28.12
N ALA A 76 9.88 -16.93 -28.35
CA ALA A 76 9.51 -17.43 -29.66
C ALA A 76 8.05 -17.91 -29.62
N ALA A 77 7.20 -17.17 -30.33
CA ALA A 77 5.94 -17.59 -30.94
C ALA A 77 4.71 -17.81 -30.01
N GLU A 78 3.85 -16.79 -29.91
CA GLU A 78 2.46 -16.74 -30.47
C GLU A 78 1.56 -15.75 -29.68
N ASP A 79 1.30 -14.59 -30.30
CA ASP A 79 0.75 -13.34 -29.72
C ASP A 79 -0.79 -13.28 -29.56
N ALA A 80 -1.49 -14.39 -29.35
CA ALA A 80 -2.95 -14.36 -29.16
C ALA A 80 -3.43 -15.06 -27.87
N GLU A 81 -2.90 -16.25 -27.55
CA GLU A 81 -3.38 -17.06 -26.43
C GLU A 81 -2.78 -16.64 -25.07
N PHE A 82 -1.55 -16.12 -25.09
CA PHE A 82 -0.93 -15.56 -23.88
C PHE A 82 -1.46 -14.16 -23.54
N GLY A 83 -2.10 -13.46 -24.48
CA GLY A 83 -2.70 -12.14 -24.26
C GLY A 83 -3.71 -12.17 -23.11
N GLU A 84 -4.60 -13.16 -23.09
CA GLU A 84 -5.56 -13.33 -21.99
C GLU A 84 -4.87 -13.69 -20.66
N LEU A 85 -3.84 -14.53 -20.68
CA LEU A 85 -3.14 -14.94 -19.46
C LEU A 85 -2.31 -13.80 -18.84
N TYR A 86 -1.67 -12.97 -19.67
CA TYR A 86 -1.03 -11.73 -19.24
C TYR A 86 -2.08 -10.72 -18.77
N MET A 87 -3.24 -10.64 -19.44
CA MET A 87 -4.36 -9.79 -19.05
C MET A 87 -4.93 -10.15 -17.68
N VAL A 88 -5.09 -11.45 -17.41
CA VAL A 88 -5.55 -11.98 -16.12
C VAL A 88 -4.48 -11.81 -15.03
N LYS A 89 -3.19 -11.92 -15.36
CA LYS A 89 -2.10 -11.74 -14.38
C LYS A 89 -1.98 -10.29 -13.89
N TRP A 90 -2.09 -9.29 -14.76
CA TRP A 90 -2.01 -7.91 -14.28
C TRP A 90 -3.27 -7.51 -13.52
N THR A 91 -4.47 -7.88 -14.01
CA THR A 91 -5.74 -7.58 -13.32
C THR A 91 -5.82 -8.21 -11.93
N THR A 92 -5.37 -9.45 -11.76
CA THR A 92 -5.35 -10.11 -10.44
C THR A 92 -4.40 -9.45 -9.44
N VAL A 93 -3.26 -8.93 -9.89
CA VAL A 93 -2.31 -8.16 -9.06
C VAL A 93 -2.93 -6.83 -8.60
N LEU A 94 -3.90 -6.28 -9.34
CA LEU A 94 -4.60 -5.04 -8.94
C LEU A 94 -5.72 -5.25 -7.92
N ILE A 95 -6.19 -6.48 -7.71
CA ILE A 95 -7.29 -6.76 -6.78
C ILE A 95 -6.95 -6.32 -5.34
N PRO A 96 -5.78 -6.67 -4.75
CA PRO A 96 -5.50 -6.26 -3.36
C PRO A 96 -5.38 -4.73 -3.18
N PRO A 97 -4.62 -3.98 -4.02
CA PRO A 97 -4.56 -2.52 -3.92
C PRO A 97 -5.92 -1.84 -4.09
N THR A 98 -6.73 -2.24 -5.08
CA THR A 98 -8.05 -1.65 -5.33
C THR A 98 -9.04 -1.95 -4.20
N THR A 99 -9.00 -3.16 -3.65
CA THR A 99 -9.82 -3.52 -2.49
C THR A 99 -9.46 -2.68 -1.26
N LEU A 100 -8.16 -2.53 -0.96
CA LEU A 100 -7.70 -1.69 0.15
C LEU A 100 -8.14 -0.24 -0.01
N LEU A 101 -8.06 0.28 -1.23
CA LEU A 101 -8.50 1.63 -1.54
C LEU A 101 -10.01 1.83 -1.27
N ILE A 102 -10.85 0.93 -1.80
CA ILE A 102 -12.31 0.98 -1.61
C ILE A 102 -12.65 0.90 -0.12
N VAL A 103 -12.06 -0.06 0.61
CA VAL A 103 -12.33 -0.24 2.05
C VAL A 103 -11.91 0.99 2.86
N ASN A 104 -10.77 1.61 2.54
CA ASN A 104 -10.34 2.83 3.24
C ASN A 104 -11.28 4.01 2.93
N ILE A 105 -11.70 4.20 1.68
CA ILE A 105 -12.64 5.27 1.31
C ILE A 105 -13.99 5.09 2.04
N VAL A 106 -14.56 3.88 1.99
CA VAL A 106 -15.82 3.55 2.69
C VAL A 106 -15.66 3.74 4.20
N GLY A 107 -14.54 3.30 4.77
CA GLY A 107 -14.24 3.47 6.18
C GLY A 107 -14.15 4.94 6.62
N VAL A 108 -13.55 5.80 5.79
CA VAL A 108 -13.50 7.25 6.04
C VAL A 108 -14.91 7.84 6.03
N VAL A 109 -15.71 7.55 4.99
CA VAL A 109 -17.09 8.06 4.88
C VAL A 109 -17.93 7.60 6.07
N ALA A 110 -17.92 6.30 6.37
CA ALA A 110 -18.67 5.73 7.49
C ALA A 110 -18.21 6.31 8.84
N GLY A 111 -16.91 6.49 9.04
CA GLY A 111 -16.34 7.07 10.26
C GLY A 111 -16.74 8.54 10.46
N PHE A 112 -16.75 9.33 9.39
CA PHE A 112 -17.27 10.71 9.43
C PHE A 112 -18.76 10.75 9.74
N SER A 113 -19.58 9.92 9.07
CA SER A 113 -21.01 9.83 9.35
C SER A 113 -21.28 9.45 10.80
N ASP A 114 -20.53 8.50 11.35
CA ASP A 114 -20.67 8.07 12.75
C ASP A 114 -20.29 9.18 13.74
N ALA A 115 -19.22 9.93 13.48
CA ALA A 115 -18.79 11.03 14.35
C ALA A 115 -19.76 12.22 14.34
N LEU A 116 -20.39 12.52 13.20
CA LEU A 116 -21.45 13.52 13.12
C LEU A 116 -22.64 13.15 14.00
N ASN A 117 -22.99 11.87 14.08
CA ASN A 117 -24.12 11.37 14.86
C ASN A 117 -23.82 11.24 16.37
N LYS A 118 -22.54 11.06 16.76
CA LYS A 118 -22.12 10.81 18.16
C LYS A 118 -21.57 12.04 18.89
N GLY A 119 -21.41 13.17 18.20
CA GLY A 119 -20.95 14.43 18.81
C GLY A 119 -19.44 14.52 19.04
N TYR A 120 -18.99 15.59 19.72
CA TYR A 120 -17.58 16.01 19.79
C TYR A 120 -16.58 14.95 20.33
N GLU A 121 -17.02 14.07 21.23
CA GLU A 121 -16.17 13.02 21.82
C GLU A 121 -15.63 12.01 20.78
N ALA A 122 -16.31 11.84 19.64
CA ALA A 122 -15.89 10.92 18.59
C ALA A 122 -14.77 11.47 17.69
N TRP A 123 -14.51 12.78 17.71
CA TRP A 123 -13.62 13.44 16.76
C TRP A 123 -12.14 13.17 17.02
N GLY A 124 -11.72 13.12 18.28
CA GLY A 124 -10.33 12.82 18.65
C GLY A 124 -9.87 11.45 18.12
N PRO A 125 -10.59 10.36 18.42
CA PRO A 125 -10.29 9.04 17.87
C PRO A 125 -10.46 8.96 16.34
N LEU A 126 -11.40 9.71 15.76
CA LEU A 126 -11.60 9.73 14.31
C LEU A 126 -10.38 10.30 13.58
N PHE A 127 -9.77 11.37 14.09
CA PHE A 127 -8.63 12.03 13.45
C PHE A 127 -7.49 11.05 13.13
N GLY A 128 -7.07 10.25 14.12
CA GLY A 128 -6.02 9.25 13.91
C GLY A 128 -6.39 8.21 12.85
N LYS A 129 -7.63 7.70 12.88
CA LYS A 129 -8.11 6.72 11.90
C LYS A 129 -8.11 7.30 10.48
N VAL A 130 -8.63 8.51 10.33
CA VAL A 130 -8.70 9.22 9.05
C VAL A 130 -7.29 9.54 8.54
N PHE A 131 -6.36 9.96 9.41
CA PHE A 131 -4.97 10.22 9.04
C PHE A 131 -4.31 8.99 8.40
N PHE A 132 -4.40 7.82 9.03
CA PHE A 132 -3.83 6.60 8.47
C PHE A 132 -4.55 6.14 7.19
N ALA A 133 -5.88 6.26 7.12
CA ALA A 133 -6.63 5.94 5.91
C ALA A 133 -6.22 6.84 4.73
N PHE A 134 -6.05 8.14 4.97
CA PHE A 134 -5.55 9.08 3.96
C PHE A 134 -4.12 8.75 3.53
N TRP A 135 -3.23 8.37 4.46
CA TRP A 135 -1.88 7.94 4.11
C TRP A 135 -1.90 6.76 3.12
N VAL A 136 -2.74 5.75 3.36
CA VAL A 136 -2.92 4.62 2.43
C VAL A 136 -3.49 5.09 1.08
N ILE A 137 -4.55 5.90 1.09
CA ILE A 137 -5.19 6.40 -0.14
C ILE A 137 -4.19 7.23 -0.98
N LEU A 138 -3.39 8.08 -0.34
CA LEU A 138 -2.37 8.89 -1.02
C LEU A 138 -1.27 8.04 -1.65
N HIS A 139 -0.86 6.95 -0.99
CA HIS A 139 0.13 6.03 -1.57
C HIS A 139 -0.45 5.25 -2.76
N LEU A 140 -1.74 4.92 -2.71
CA LEU A 140 -2.44 4.22 -3.78
C LEU A 140 -3.01 5.14 -4.87
N TYR A 141 -2.87 6.47 -4.73
CA TYR A 141 -3.38 7.46 -5.69
C TYR A 141 -2.98 7.23 -7.16
N PRO A 142 -1.78 6.71 -7.50
CA PRO A 142 -1.44 6.41 -8.89
C PRO A 142 -2.44 5.46 -9.57
N PHE A 143 -3.11 4.56 -8.82
CA PHE A 143 -4.17 3.70 -9.36
C PHE A 143 -5.48 4.44 -9.68
N LEU A 144 -5.77 5.54 -8.99
CA LEU A 144 -6.96 6.36 -9.25
C LEU A 144 -6.83 7.21 -10.52
N LYS A 145 -5.59 7.40 -11.00
CA LYS A 145 -5.28 8.19 -12.20
C LYS A 145 -5.23 7.36 -13.49
N VAL A 146 -5.39 6.04 -13.40
CA VAL A 146 -5.38 5.11 -14.55
C VAL A 146 -6.69 5.23 -15.32
#